data_AF-A0A7Z0LFV8-F1
#
_entry.id   AF-A0A7Z0LFV8-F1
#
_cell.length_a   1.000
_cell.length_b   1.000
_cell.length_c   1.000
_cell.angle_alpha   90.00
_cell.angle_beta   90.00
_cell.angle_gamma   90.00
#
_symmetry.space_group_name_H-M   'P 1'
#
loop_
_entity.id
_entity.type
_entity.pdbx_description
1 polymer ?
#
loop_
_entity_poly.entity_id
_entity_poly.type
_entity_poly.pdbx_seq_one_letter_code
_entity_poly.pdbx_strand_id
1 'polypeptide(L)'
;SNGELVQSKEVSEQDNWSYEFTNLPKYKDGQEVNYTVTENQVAGYETIINGYNITNKYTPETTQVTGQKVWEDNNNQDGKRPEKITVNLLADGEVIQSKEVSATDKWSYEFTNLPKFKDGQEIKYTVTENQVAGYETIINGYNITNKYTPENTQVSGVKTWEDNNNQDGKRPTSITVNLLSNGEIVQSKEVSEQDNWSYEFTNLPKFKDG
;
A
#
# COMPACT_ATOMS: atom_id res chain seq x y z
N SER A 1 42.85 -11.96 40.23
CA SER A 1 41.52 -12.38 39.74
C SER A 1 41.77 -13.58 38.86
N ASN A 2 41.46 -14.79 39.33
CA ASN A 2 41.77 -16.02 38.60
C ASN A 2 40.59 -16.51 37.74
N GLY A 3 39.50 -15.73 37.64
CA GLY A 3 38.32 -16.07 36.82
C GLY A 3 37.62 -17.38 37.22
N GLU A 4 37.91 -17.90 38.42
CA GLU A 4 37.42 -19.19 38.90
C GLU A 4 35.97 -19.04 39.43
N LEU A 5 35.05 -19.84 38.89
CA LEU A 5 33.68 -19.89 39.38
C LEU A 5 33.66 -20.57 40.76
N VAL A 6 33.28 -19.81 41.80
CA VAL A 6 33.26 -20.30 43.19
C VAL A 6 31.86 -20.54 43.74
N GLN A 7 30.85 -19.81 43.23
CA GLN A 7 29.44 -19.93 43.59
C GLN A 7 28.57 -19.51 42.41
N SER A 8 27.34 -20.03 42.35
CA SER A 8 26.27 -19.58 41.46
C SER A 8 24.97 -19.45 42.23
N LYS A 9 24.07 -18.61 41.75
CA LYS A 9 22.73 -18.42 42.30
C LYS A 9 21.73 -18.26 41.15
N GLU A 10 20.66 -19.04 41.17
CA GLU A 10 19.49 -18.77 40.34
C GLU A 10 18.69 -17.64 40.98
N VAL A 11 18.20 -16.71 40.16
CA VAL A 11 17.47 -15.53 40.59
C VAL A 11 16.20 -15.44 39.76
N SER A 12 15.08 -15.15 40.42
CA SER A 12 13.78 -15.06 39.78
C SER A 12 12.98 -13.85 40.26
N GLU A 13 11.77 -13.69 39.74
CA GLU A 13 10.81 -12.72 40.24
C GLU A 13 10.49 -12.92 41.75
N GLN A 14 10.54 -14.16 42.25
CA GLN A 14 10.31 -14.45 43.69
C GLN A 14 11.36 -13.79 44.59
N ASP A 15 12.57 -13.60 44.07
CA ASP A 15 13.68 -12.93 44.75
C ASP A 15 13.70 -11.43 44.48
N ASN A 16 12.68 -10.90 43.78
CA ASN A 16 12.66 -9.55 43.21
C ASN A 16 13.94 -9.24 42.40
N TRP A 17 14.46 -10.22 41.66
CA TRP A 17 15.70 -10.11 40.89
C TRP A 17 16.95 -9.74 41.72
N SER A 18 16.91 -9.98 43.03
CA SER A 18 18.02 -9.70 43.95
C SER A 18 18.84 -10.95 44.29
N TYR A 19 20.14 -10.77 44.52
CA TYR A 19 21.03 -11.86 44.87
C TYR A 19 22.09 -11.44 45.88
N GLU A 20 22.56 -12.40 46.68
CA GLU A 20 23.59 -12.22 47.68
C GLU A 20 24.45 -13.48 47.75
N PHE A 21 25.76 -13.29 47.90
CA PHE A 21 26.72 -14.36 48.16
C PHE A 21 27.32 -14.13 49.55
N THR A 22 26.96 -14.97 50.51
CA THR A 22 27.46 -14.90 51.89
C THR A 22 28.64 -15.85 52.11
N ASN A 23 29.44 -15.59 53.16
CA ASN A 23 30.57 -16.44 53.57
C ASN A 23 31.72 -16.50 52.55
N LEU A 24 32.00 -15.37 51.88
CA LEU A 24 33.11 -15.23 50.94
C LEU A 24 34.41 -14.80 51.64
N PRO A 25 35.55 -15.47 51.43
CA PRO A 25 36.81 -15.11 52.06
C PRO A 25 37.38 -13.79 51.50
N LYS A 26 37.67 -12.82 52.37
CA LYS A 26 38.34 -11.57 51.95
C LYS A 26 39.78 -11.79 51.44
N TYR A 27 40.48 -12.81 51.95
CA TYR A 27 41.85 -13.12 51.59
C TYR A 27 42.02 -14.60 51.21
N LYS A 28 42.81 -14.88 50.17
CA LYS A 28 43.25 -16.23 49.78
C LYS A 28 44.78 -16.20 49.66
N ASP A 29 45.47 -17.09 50.38
CA ASP A 29 46.94 -17.15 50.44
C ASP A 29 47.62 -15.80 50.78
N GLY A 30 47.00 -15.01 51.66
CA GLY A 30 47.50 -13.71 52.10
C GLY A 30 47.24 -12.54 51.14
N GLN A 31 46.54 -12.75 50.01
CA GLN A 31 46.19 -11.71 49.04
C GLN A 31 44.68 -11.42 49.06
N GLU A 32 44.29 -10.15 48.91
CA GLU A 32 42.87 -9.75 48.86
C GLU A 32 42.20 -10.33 47.61
N VAL A 33 41.02 -10.92 47.79
CA VAL A 33 40.25 -11.51 46.70
C VAL A 33 39.42 -10.43 46.02
N ASN A 34 39.67 -10.22 44.72
CA ASN A 34 38.82 -9.37 43.88
C ASN A 34 37.69 -10.22 43.30
N TYR A 35 36.46 -9.96 43.73
CA TYR A 35 35.25 -10.63 43.26
C TYR A 35 34.65 -9.91 42.05
N THR A 36 34.19 -10.69 41.09
CA THR A 36 33.43 -10.23 39.92
C THR A 36 32.23 -11.14 39.73
N VAL A 37 31.20 -10.65 39.06
CA VAL A 37 30.02 -11.45 38.68
C VAL A 37 29.97 -11.62 37.17
N THR A 38 29.38 -12.72 36.72
CA THR A 38 29.03 -12.98 35.32
C THR A 38 27.64 -13.58 35.28
N GLU A 39 26.99 -13.50 34.12
CA GLU A 39 25.70 -14.14 33.88
C GLU A 39 25.87 -15.19 32.79
N ASN A 40 25.10 -16.28 32.88
CA ASN A 40 24.96 -17.18 31.74
C ASN A 40 24.26 -16.44 30.59
N GLN A 41 24.63 -16.76 29.35
CA GLN A 41 24.04 -16.12 28.18
C GLN A 41 22.50 -16.24 28.18
N VAL A 42 21.82 -15.09 28.13
CA VAL A 42 20.37 -15.01 27.94
C VAL A 42 20.08 -14.74 26.47
N ALA A 43 19.36 -15.65 25.81
CA ALA A 43 19.10 -15.53 24.37
C ALA A 43 18.34 -14.23 24.04
N GLY A 44 18.87 -13.46 23.08
CA GLY A 44 18.28 -12.20 22.62
C GLY A 44 18.64 -10.97 23.46
N TYR A 45 19.27 -11.14 24.63
CA TYR A 45 19.65 -10.03 25.50
C TYR A 45 21.15 -9.72 25.42
N GLU A 46 21.48 -8.44 25.53
CA GLU A 46 22.82 -7.94 25.77
C GLU A 46 23.01 -7.74 27.28
N THR A 47 23.96 -8.47 27.87
CA THR A 47 24.29 -8.37 29.30
C THR A 47 25.35 -7.27 29.52
N ILE A 48 25.06 -6.33 30.42
CA ILE A 48 25.96 -5.24 30.83
C ILE A 48 26.21 -5.36 32.34
N ILE A 49 27.48 -5.41 32.75
CA ILE A 49 27.87 -5.58 34.16
C ILE A 49 28.59 -4.33 34.65
N ASN A 50 28.01 -3.66 35.65
CA ASN A 50 28.54 -2.46 36.29
C ASN A 50 28.79 -2.73 37.78
N GLY A 51 30.02 -3.14 38.11
CA GLY A 51 30.36 -3.65 39.44
C GLY A 51 29.64 -4.96 39.69
N TYR A 52 28.66 -4.95 40.59
CA TYR A 52 27.81 -6.12 40.88
C TYR A 52 26.38 -5.96 40.32
N ASN A 53 26.06 -4.85 39.66
CA ASN A 53 24.76 -4.71 39.00
C ASN A 53 24.83 -5.33 37.61
N ILE A 54 23.87 -6.21 37.31
CA ILE A 54 23.73 -6.86 36.01
C ILE A 54 22.48 -6.26 35.34
N THR A 55 22.65 -5.73 34.14
CA THR A 55 21.56 -5.19 33.32
C THR A 55 21.45 -6.00 32.04
N ASN A 56 20.27 -6.56 31.78
CA ASN A 56 19.95 -7.21 30.51
C ASN A 56 19.15 -6.27 29.61
N LYS A 57 19.68 -5.98 28.43
CA LYS A 57 19.06 -5.09 27.44
C LYS A 57 18.56 -5.89 26.25
N TYR A 58 17.27 -5.73 25.92
CA TYR A 58 16.66 -6.27 24.71
C TYR A 58 16.30 -5.13 23.77
N THR A 59 16.57 -5.30 22.47
CA THR A 59 16.14 -4.36 21.42
C THR A 59 15.01 -5.03 20.63
N PRO A 60 13.77 -4.54 20.72
CA PRO A 60 12.64 -5.13 20.01
C PRO A 60 12.87 -5.19 18.50
N GLU A 61 12.45 -6.29 17.89
CA GLU A 61 12.45 -6.43 16.43
C GLU A 61 11.45 -5.46 15.79
N THR A 62 11.87 -4.85 14.69
CA THR A 62 11.02 -3.99 13.86
C THR A 62 10.91 -4.52 12.43
N THR A 63 9.88 -4.08 11.73
CA THR A 63 9.58 -4.37 10.33
C THR A 63 9.16 -3.09 9.60
N GLN A 64 8.87 -3.22 8.31
CA GLN A 64 8.35 -2.15 7.48
C GLN A 64 7.28 -2.67 6.51
N VAL A 65 6.38 -1.78 6.12
CA VAL A 65 5.35 -2.03 5.11
C VAL A 65 5.55 -1.05 3.97
N THR A 66 5.75 -1.58 2.77
CA THR A 66 5.86 -0.80 1.53
C THR A 66 4.77 -1.21 0.56
N GLY A 67 4.25 -0.25 -0.19
CA GLY A 67 3.19 -0.49 -1.16
C GLY A 67 3.21 0.52 -2.30
N GLN A 68 2.57 0.15 -3.41
CA GLN A 68 2.36 1.02 -4.57
C GLN A 68 0.88 1.17 -4.86
N LYS A 69 0.54 2.35 -5.38
CA LYS A 69 -0.78 2.71 -5.88
C LYS A 69 -0.79 2.66 -7.41
N VAL A 70 -1.72 1.89 -7.96
CA VAL A 70 -1.99 1.77 -9.39
C VAL A 70 -3.35 2.37 -9.70
N TRP A 71 -3.45 3.03 -10.86
CA TRP A 71 -4.68 3.61 -11.39
C TRP A 71 -5.06 2.91 -12.69
N GLU A 72 -6.23 2.27 -12.70
CA GLU A 72 -6.87 1.67 -13.88
C GLU A 72 -8.02 2.58 -14.33
N ASP A 73 -7.68 3.71 -14.96
CA ASP A 73 -8.63 4.79 -15.33
C ASP A 73 -8.33 5.40 -16.71
N ASN A 74 -7.77 4.59 -17.61
CA ASN A 74 -7.36 5.01 -18.96
C ASN A 74 -6.50 6.28 -18.95
N ASN A 75 -5.42 6.28 -18.15
CA ASN A 75 -4.55 7.44 -17.99
C ASN A 75 -5.29 8.72 -17.56
N ASN A 76 -6.26 8.58 -16.65
CA ASN A 76 -7.09 9.70 -16.18
C ASN A 76 -7.88 10.39 -17.31
N GLN A 77 -8.40 9.63 -18.28
CA GLN A 77 -9.17 10.12 -19.43
C GLN A 77 -10.29 11.12 -19.04
N ASP A 78 -11.04 10.81 -17.97
CA ASP A 78 -12.17 11.64 -17.53
C ASP A 78 -11.76 12.74 -16.52
N GLY A 79 -10.47 12.86 -16.21
CA GLY A 79 -9.95 13.84 -15.25
C GLY A 79 -10.47 13.65 -13.81
N LYS A 80 -10.89 12.43 -13.44
CA LYS A 80 -11.50 12.12 -12.14
C LYS A 80 -10.50 11.68 -11.08
N ARG A 81 -9.25 11.38 -11.45
CA ARG A 81 -8.22 10.97 -10.50
C ARG A 81 -7.94 12.11 -9.51
N PRO A 82 -8.04 11.87 -8.19
CA PRO A 82 -7.73 12.87 -7.20
C PRO A 82 -6.22 13.17 -7.18
N GLU A 83 -5.84 14.34 -6.68
CA GLU A 83 -4.43 14.74 -6.53
C GLU A 83 -3.68 13.86 -5.53
N LYS A 84 -4.39 13.36 -4.51
CA LYS A 84 -3.87 12.51 -3.45
C LYS A 84 -4.91 11.52 -2.94
N ILE A 85 -4.43 10.45 -2.33
CA ILE A 85 -5.22 9.47 -1.55
C ILE A 85 -4.72 9.44 -0.12
N THR A 86 -5.51 8.87 0.79
CA THR A 86 -5.06 8.54 2.15
C THR A 86 -5.01 7.03 2.30
N VAL A 87 -3.81 6.50 2.56
CA VAL A 87 -3.57 5.09 2.88
C VAL A 87 -3.46 4.94 4.39
N ASN A 88 -4.19 4.00 4.97
CA ASN A 88 -4.13 3.68 6.39
C ASN A 88 -3.39 2.36 6.58
N LEU A 89 -2.44 2.34 7.53
CA LEU A 89 -1.81 1.14 8.05
C LEU A 89 -2.61 0.64 9.25
N LEU A 90 -2.95 -0.65 9.24
CA LEU A 90 -3.63 -1.30 10.33
C LEU A 90 -2.70 -2.32 10.99
N ALA A 91 -2.71 -2.36 12.32
CA ALA A 91 -2.14 -3.42 13.13
C ALA A 91 -3.30 -4.21 13.75
N ASP A 92 -3.39 -5.51 13.45
CA ASP A 92 -4.43 -6.41 13.97
C ASP A 92 -5.87 -5.89 13.77
N GLY A 93 -6.09 -5.17 12.66
CA GLY A 93 -7.39 -4.61 12.29
C GLY A 93 -7.68 -3.20 12.82
N GLU A 94 -6.77 -2.59 13.58
CA GLU A 94 -6.91 -1.21 14.06
C GLU A 94 -5.99 -0.26 13.29
N VAL A 95 -6.52 0.89 12.86
CA VAL A 95 -5.72 1.92 12.20
C VAL A 95 -4.74 2.53 13.19
N ILE A 96 -3.44 2.43 12.90
CA ILE A 96 -2.37 2.97 13.74
C ILE A 96 -1.64 4.16 13.11
N GLN A 97 -1.68 4.27 11.78
CA GLN A 97 -1.05 5.37 11.04
C GLN A 97 -1.78 5.59 9.72
N SER A 98 -1.76 6.82 9.23
CA SER A 98 -2.23 7.17 7.89
C SER A 98 -1.16 7.99 7.16
N LYS A 99 -1.15 7.90 5.83
CA LYS A 99 -0.24 8.65 4.96
C LYS A 99 -0.98 9.16 3.74
N GLU A 100 -0.78 10.43 3.41
CA GLU A 100 -1.21 10.97 2.12
C GLU A 100 -0.20 10.56 1.04
N VAL A 101 -0.69 10.08 -0.09
CA VAL A 101 0.11 9.61 -1.22
C VAL A 101 -0.37 10.28 -2.49
N SER A 102 0.56 10.79 -3.28
CA SER A 102 0.26 11.56 -4.48
C SER A 102 1.20 11.22 -5.64
N ALA A 103 1.05 11.93 -6.75
CA ALA A 103 1.95 11.82 -7.89
C ALA A 103 3.40 12.23 -7.57
N THR A 104 3.63 13.15 -6.61
CA THR A 104 5.00 13.54 -6.21
C THR A 104 5.75 12.40 -5.54
N ASP A 105 5.02 11.52 -4.86
CA ASP A 105 5.55 10.30 -4.22
C ASP A 105 5.68 9.15 -5.22
N LYS A 106 5.45 9.41 -6.52
CA LYS A 106 5.32 8.40 -7.57
C LYS A 106 4.31 7.31 -7.19
N TRP A 107 3.24 7.70 -6.49
CA TRP A 107 2.21 6.76 -6.01
C TRP A 107 2.78 5.61 -5.18
N SER A 108 3.87 5.83 -4.43
CA SER A 108 4.49 4.85 -3.56
C SER A 108 4.42 5.30 -2.09
N TYR A 109 4.36 4.34 -1.17
CA TYR A 109 4.32 4.64 0.25
C TYR A 109 5.06 3.59 1.08
N GLU A 110 5.45 4.01 2.28
CA GLU A 110 6.25 3.24 3.21
C GLU A 110 5.92 3.67 4.64
N PHE A 111 5.85 2.66 5.52
CA PHE A 111 5.77 2.76 6.97
C PHE A 111 6.95 1.96 7.57
N THR A 112 7.83 2.62 8.32
CA THR A 112 9.05 2.02 8.89
C THR A 112 9.01 1.94 10.41
N ASN A 113 9.96 1.21 11.00
CA ASN A 113 10.12 1.06 12.45
C ASN A 113 8.85 0.52 13.14
N LEU A 114 8.13 -0.37 12.46
CA LEU A 114 6.92 -1.00 12.97
C LEU A 114 7.30 -2.13 13.92
N PRO A 115 6.77 -2.22 15.15
CA PRO A 115 7.03 -3.35 16.03
C PRO A 115 6.63 -4.66 15.35
N LYS A 116 7.49 -5.69 15.41
CA LYS A 116 7.12 -6.99 14.84
C LYS A 116 6.17 -7.78 15.74
N PHE A 117 6.26 -7.55 17.06
CA PHE A 117 5.50 -8.28 18.06
C PHE A 117 4.78 -7.33 19.03
N LYS A 118 3.60 -7.74 19.49
CA LYS A 118 2.85 -7.15 20.60
C LYS A 118 2.47 -8.28 21.55
N ASP A 119 2.82 -8.14 22.84
CA ASP A 119 2.54 -9.13 23.88
C ASP A 119 3.02 -10.56 23.52
N GLY A 120 4.16 -10.66 22.84
CA GLY A 120 4.76 -11.92 22.39
C GLY A 120 4.13 -12.53 21.13
N GLN A 121 3.11 -11.91 20.52
CA GLN A 121 2.47 -12.35 19.28
C GLN A 121 2.87 -11.47 18.10
N GLU A 122 3.04 -12.06 16.93
CA GLU A 122 3.39 -11.32 15.71
C GLU A 122 2.21 -10.44 15.27
N ILE A 123 2.48 -9.16 15.00
CA ILE A 123 1.47 -8.18 14.59
C ILE A 123 1.10 -8.42 13.14
N LYS A 124 -0.19 -8.56 12.84
CA LYS A 124 -0.67 -8.64 11.46
C LYS A 124 -0.87 -7.24 10.89
N TYR A 125 0.06 -6.82 10.04
CA TYR A 125 -0.07 -5.58 9.28
C TYR A 125 -0.92 -5.75 8.01
N THR A 126 -1.82 -4.79 7.78
CA THR A 126 -2.61 -4.67 6.55
C THR A 126 -2.78 -3.19 6.18
N VAL A 127 -3.25 -2.91 4.97
CA VAL A 127 -3.51 -1.54 4.51
C VAL A 127 -4.95 -1.38 4.07
N THR A 128 -5.49 -0.16 4.20
CA THR A 128 -6.75 0.26 3.59
C THR A 128 -6.59 1.63 2.92
N GLU A 129 -7.52 1.99 2.06
CA GLU A 129 -7.60 3.31 1.45
C GLU A 129 -8.91 3.98 1.87
N ASN A 130 -8.87 5.28 2.14
CA ASN A 130 -10.10 6.05 2.26
C ASN A 130 -10.83 6.04 0.91
N GLN A 131 -12.16 5.94 0.95
CA GLN A 131 -12.98 5.86 -0.25
C GLN A 131 -12.64 6.98 -1.26
N VAL A 132 -12.34 6.59 -2.50
CA VAL A 132 -12.17 7.50 -3.63
C VAL A 132 -13.43 7.49 -4.47
N ALA A 133 -14.09 8.65 -4.61
CA ALA A 133 -15.37 8.76 -5.28
C ALA A 133 -15.28 8.29 -6.75
N GLY A 134 -16.19 7.39 -7.15
CA GLY A 134 -16.27 6.85 -8.51
C GLY A 134 -15.29 5.71 -8.81
N TYR A 135 -14.38 5.37 -7.89
CA TYR A 135 -13.42 4.30 -8.06
C TYR A 135 -13.78 3.07 -7.24
N GLU A 136 -13.54 1.89 -7.80
CA GLU A 136 -13.49 0.63 -7.10
C GLU A 136 -12.06 0.38 -6.60
N THR A 137 -11.89 0.10 -5.30
CA THR A 137 -10.59 -0.16 -4.68
C THR A 137 -10.34 -1.65 -4.50
N ILE A 138 -9.18 -2.11 -4.98
CA ILE A 138 -8.71 -3.50 -4.85
C ILE A 138 -7.37 -3.48 -4.11
N ILE A 139 -7.24 -4.30 -3.06
CA ILE A 139 -6.02 -4.40 -2.25
C ILE A 139 -5.42 -5.79 -2.39
N ASN A 140 -4.19 -5.87 -2.89
CA ASN A 140 -3.43 -7.10 -3.09
C ASN A 140 -2.14 -7.04 -2.26
N GLY A 141 -2.16 -7.68 -1.08
CA GLY A 141 -1.11 -7.49 -0.08
C GLY A 141 -1.09 -6.05 0.40
N TYR A 142 -0.03 -5.31 0.06
CA TYR A 142 0.09 -3.87 0.33
C TYR A 142 -0.03 -3.00 -0.92
N ASN A 143 -0.28 -3.58 -2.09
CA ASN A 143 -0.53 -2.78 -3.29
C ASN A 143 -2.01 -2.44 -3.39
N ILE A 144 -2.30 -1.21 -3.80
CA ILE A 144 -3.66 -0.69 -3.93
C ILE A 144 -3.89 -0.37 -5.41
N THR A 145 -4.98 -0.85 -5.98
CA THR A 145 -5.42 -0.54 -7.34
C THR A 145 -6.77 0.16 -7.26
N ASN A 146 -6.91 1.32 -7.89
CA ASN A 146 -8.22 1.94 -8.09
C ASN A 146 -8.62 1.86 -9.55
N LYS A 147 -9.81 1.32 -9.78
CA LYS A 147 -10.39 1.16 -11.10
C LYS A 147 -11.56 2.13 -11.31
N TYR A 148 -11.55 2.82 -12.44
CA TYR A 148 -12.63 3.70 -12.87
C TYR A 148 -13.05 3.32 -14.28
N THR A 149 -14.36 3.22 -14.51
CA THR A 149 -14.91 2.93 -15.84
C THR A 149 -15.32 4.25 -16.48
N PRO A 150 -14.69 4.67 -17.59
CA PRO A 150 -14.99 5.94 -18.25
C PRO A 150 -16.42 6.07 -18.74
N GLU A 151 -16.91 7.31 -18.78
CA GLU A 151 -18.23 7.62 -19.31
C GLU A 151 -18.25 7.50 -20.85
N ASN A 152 -19.28 6.85 -21.38
CA ASN A 152 -19.55 6.77 -22.81
C ASN A 152 -20.73 7.67 -23.22
N THR A 153 -20.75 8.05 -24.49
CA THR A 153 -21.84 8.78 -25.15
C THR A 153 -22.21 8.12 -26.48
N GLN A 154 -23.23 8.66 -27.14
CA GLN A 154 -23.66 8.26 -28.47
C GLN A 154 -23.95 9.48 -29.36
N VAL A 155 -23.75 9.31 -30.66
CA VAL A 155 -24.05 10.31 -31.68
C VAL A 155 -24.96 9.67 -32.72
N SER A 156 -26.14 10.26 -32.93
CA SER A 156 -27.11 9.79 -33.90
C SER A 156 -27.61 10.91 -34.79
N GLY A 157 -28.01 10.57 -36.00
CA GLY A 157 -28.58 11.52 -36.95
C GLY A 157 -29.33 10.84 -38.09
N VAL A 158 -29.94 11.66 -38.95
CA VAL A 158 -30.64 11.21 -40.16
C VAL A 158 -30.15 12.03 -41.34
N LYS A 159 -29.96 11.38 -42.48
CA LYS A 159 -29.68 12.03 -43.75
C LYS A 159 -30.99 12.37 -44.45
N THR A 160 -31.25 13.66 -44.64
CA THR A 160 -32.34 14.17 -45.46
C THR A 160 -31.86 14.44 -46.89
N TRP A 161 -32.68 14.07 -47.87
CA TRP A 161 -32.51 14.33 -49.29
C TRP A 161 -33.52 15.39 -49.76
N GLU A 162 -33.04 16.52 -50.27
CA GLU A 162 -33.86 17.58 -50.87
C GLU A 162 -33.70 17.54 -52.40
N ASP A 163 -34.26 16.51 -53.04
CA ASP A 163 -34.06 16.18 -54.47
C ASP A 163 -35.37 15.81 -55.19
N ASN A 164 -36.50 16.36 -54.75
CA ASN A 164 -37.85 16.08 -55.27
C ASN A 164 -38.18 14.58 -55.35
N ASN A 165 -37.90 13.84 -54.28
CA ASN A 165 -38.08 12.40 -54.22
C ASN A 165 -37.30 11.66 -55.32
N ASN A 166 -36.02 12.03 -55.47
CA ASN A 166 -35.11 11.46 -56.46
C ASN A 166 -35.62 11.55 -57.91
N GLN A 167 -36.23 12.68 -58.29
CA GLN A 167 -36.84 12.88 -59.62
C GLN A 167 -35.91 12.52 -60.78
N ASP A 168 -34.62 12.85 -60.65
CA ASP A 168 -33.62 12.64 -61.70
C ASP A 168 -32.90 11.29 -61.61
N GLY A 169 -33.24 10.45 -60.62
CA GLY A 169 -32.62 9.14 -60.42
C GLY A 169 -31.12 9.18 -60.10
N LYS A 170 -30.62 10.29 -59.55
CA LYS A 170 -29.19 10.51 -59.25
C LYS A 170 -28.80 10.19 -57.81
N ARG A 171 -29.76 10.00 -56.91
CA ARG A 171 -29.47 9.65 -55.51
C ARG A 171 -28.69 8.33 -55.45
N PRO A 172 -27.55 8.27 -54.76
CA PRO A 172 -26.82 7.03 -54.58
C PRO A 172 -27.61 6.06 -53.69
N THR A 173 -27.30 4.77 -53.80
CA THR A 173 -27.94 3.72 -52.99
C THR A 173 -27.47 3.72 -51.53
N SER A 174 -26.26 4.20 -51.27
CA SER A 174 -25.71 4.39 -49.92
C SER A 174 -24.71 5.55 -49.87
N ILE A 175 -24.43 6.02 -48.67
CA ILE A 175 -23.38 7.00 -48.36
C ILE A 175 -22.53 6.49 -47.20
N THR A 176 -21.32 7.00 -47.06
CA THR A 176 -20.52 6.82 -45.84
C THR A 176 -20.62 8.06 -44.96
N VAL A 177 -21.07 7.88 -43.72
CA VAL A 177 -21.03 8.91 -42.67
C VAL A 177 -19.79 8.64 -41.82
N ASN A 178 -18.91 9.63 -41.70
CA ASN A 178 -17.73 9.56 -40.85
C ASN A 178 -17.99 10.33 -39.54
N LEU A 179 -17.75 9.68 -38.41
CA LEU A 179 -17.64 10.33 -37.11
C LEU A 179 -16.20 10.80 -36.92
N LEU A 180 -16.03 12.09 -36.65
CA LEU A 180 -14.73 12.67 -36.38
C LEU A 180 -14.59 13.01 -34.89
N SER A 181 -13.43 12.72 -34.31
CA SER A 181 -13.00 13.23 -33.01
C SER A 181 -11.80 14.15 -33.23
N ASN A 182 -11.93 15.42 -32.84
CA ASN A 182 -10.88 16.45 -33.04
C ASN A 182 -10.33 16.55 -34.47
N GLY A 183 -11.18 16.31 -35.48
CA GLY A 183 -10.80 16.40 -36.89
C GLY A 183 -10.28 15.08 -37.50
N GLU A 184 -10.07 14.03 -36.71
CA GLU A 184 -9.69 12.71 -37.20
C GLU A 184 -10.89 11.77 -37.28
N ILE A 185 -11.00 10.99 -38.36
CA ILE A 185 -12.07 9.99 -38.50
C ILE A 185 -11.81 8.86 -37.49
N VAL A 186 -12.75 8.63 -36.58
CA VAL A 186 -12.66 7.58 -35.56
C VAL A 186 -13.59 6.40 -35.84
N GLN A 187 -14.72 6.65 -36.53
CA GLN A 187 -15.64 5.61 -36.98
C GLN A 187 -16.27 6.03 -38.31
N SER A 188 -16.67 5.04 -39.11
CA SER A 188 -17.41 5.25 -40.35
C SER A 188 -18.58 4.27 -40.40
N LYS A 189 -19.72 4.72 -40.93
CA LYS A 189 -20.91 3.88 -41.12
C LYS A 189 -21.44 4.08 -42.53
N GLU A 190 -21.68 2.97 -43.24
CA GLU A 190 -22.47 3.02 -44.47
C GLU A 190 -23.95 3.16 -44.11
N VAL A 191 -24.65 4.08 -44.77
CA VAL A 191 -26.05 4.43 -44.50
C VAL A 191 -26.81 4.37 -45.81
N SER A 192 -27.95 3.68 -45.81
CA SER A 192 -28.77 3.47 -46.99
C SER A 192 -30.27 3.72 -46.71
N GLU A 193 -31.10 3.55 -47.73
CA GLU A 193 -32.56 3.56 -47.58
C GLU A 193 -33.05 2.43 -46.66
N GLN A 194 -32.35 1.29 -46.58
CA GLN A 194 -32.73 0.18 -45.69
C GLN A 194 -32.72 0.59 -44.22
N ASP A 195 -31.85 1.54 -43.85
CA ASP A 195 -31.72 2.09 -42.50
C ASP A 195 -32.60 3.33 -42.30
N ASN A 196 -33.54 3.59 -43.21
CA ASN A 196 -34.29 4.85 -43.30
C ASN A 196 -33.37 6.09 -43.29
N TRP A 197 -32.19 5.97 -43.89
CA TRP A 197 -31.15 7.00 -43.88
C TRP A 197 -30.72 7.48 -42.48
N SER A 198 -30.92 6.66 -41.45
CA SER A 198 -30.53 6.96 -40.07
C SER A 198 -29.19 6.32 -39.71
N TYR A 199 -28.46 6.94 -38.79
CA TYR A 199 -27.21 6.41 -38.27
C TYR A 199 -27.06 6.69 -36.78
N GLU A 200 -26.28 5.83 -36.13
CA GLU A 200 -25.94 5.92 -34.71
C GLU A 200 -24.55 5.32 -34.52
N PHE A 201 -23.75 6.01 -33.72
CA PHE A 201 -22.46 5.61 -33.20
C PHE A 201 -22.56 5.55 -31.67
N THR A 202 -22.27 4.39 -31.07
CA THR A 202 -22.40 4.14 -29.63
C THR A 202 -21.04 3.84 -29.00
N ASN A 203 -20.99 3.77 -27.65
CA ASN A 203 -19.77 3.49 -26.88
C ASN A 203 -18.63 4.46 -27.21
N LEU A 204 -18.98 5.71 -27.45
CA LEU A 204 -18.01 6.75 -27.75
C LEU A 204 -17.46 7.30 -26.42
N PRO A 205 -16.14 7.35 -26.21
CA PRO A 205 -15.53 8.11 -25.13
C PRO A 205 -16.17 9.50 -24.99
N LYS A 206 -16.75 9.81 -23.82
CA LYS A 206 -17.35 11.14 -23.59
C LYS A 206 -16.28 12.21 -23.45
N PHE A 207 -15.15 11.86 -22.84
CA PHE A 207 -13.98 12.71 -22.70
C PHE A 207 -12.84 12.15 -23.54
N LYS A 208 -11.99 13.05 -24.05
CA LYS A 208 -10.79 12.69 -24.80
C LYS A 208 -9.79 12.04 -23.85
N ASP A 209 -9.00 11.10 -24.37
CA ASP A 209 -7.77 10.66 -23.71
C ASP A 209 -6.89 11.88 -23.38
N GLY A 210 -6.59 12.04 -22.09
CA GLY A 210 -5.73 13.08 -21.53
C GLY A 210 -4.25 12.82 -21.75
#